data_AF-A0A3R7TNG0-F1
#
_entry.id   AF-A0A3R7TNG0-F1
#
_cell.length_a   1.000
_cell.length_b   1.000
_cell.length_c   1.000
_cell.angle_alpha   90.00
_cell.angle_beta   90.00
_cell.angle_gamma   90.00
#
_symmetry.space_group_name_H-M   'P 1'
#
loop_
_entity.id
_entity.type
_entity.pdbx_description
1 polymer ?
#
loop_
_entity_poly.entity_id
_entity_poly.type
_entity_poly.pdbx_seq_one_letter_code
_entity_poly.pdbx_strand_id
1 'polypeptide(L)' 'MKKFLGLILIFFVIGVIIMNYDKETEVAVISTKHGDMIVEFYPDIAPMHVESFVTLVNEQYFNGTSFHRVIP' A
#
# COMPACT_ATOMS: atom_id res chain seq x y z
N MET A 1 -0.62 -20.58 -40.07
CA MET A 1 -0.98 -19.14 -39.99
C MET A 1 -1.92 -18.83 -38.83
N LYS A 2 -3.10 -19.46 -38.71
CA LYS A 2 -4.07 -19.18 -37.62
C LYS A 2 -3.51 -19.38 -36.19
N LYS A 3 -2.68 -20.41 -35.97
CA LYS A 3 -2.00 -20.67 -34.68
C LYS A 3 -0.97 -19.58 -34.30
N PHE A 4 -0.32 -18.99 -35.29
CA PHE A 4 0.65 -17.91 -35.10
C PHE A 4 -0.04 -16.57 -34.78
N LEU A 5 -1.17 -16.32 -35.44
CA LEU A 5 -2.01 -15.15 -35.15
C LEU A 5 -2.64 -15.21 -33.75
N GLY A 6 -3.03 -16.41 -33.29
CA GLY A 6 -3.49 -16.63 -31.92
C GLY A 6 -2.42 -16.36 -30.86
N LEU A 7 -1.16 -16.71 -31.14
CA LEU A 7 -0.03 -16.43 -30.22
C LEU A 7 0.21 -14.92 -30.08
N ILE A 8 0.17 -14.18 -31.18
CA ILE A 8 0.30 -12.71 -31.18
C ILE A 8 -0.83 -12.08 -30.36
N LEU A 9 -2.06 -12.57 -30.51
CA LEU A 9 -3.20 -12.08 -29.73
C LEU A 9 -3.02 -12.34 -28.23
N ILE A 10 -2.47 -13.49 -27.84
CA ILE A 10 -2.18 -13.82 -26.43
C ILE A 10 -1.12 -12.88 -25.84
N PHE A 11 -0.02 -12.63 -26.57
CA PHE A 11 0.99 -11.67 -26.12
C PHE A 11 0.44 -10.25 -26.00
N PHE A 12 -0.44 -9.85 -26.90
CA PHE A 12 -1.10 -8.55 -26.82
C PHE A 12 -1.99 -8.44 -25.57
N VAL A 13 -2.79 -9.47 -25.27
CA VAL A 13 -3.63 -9.51 -24.06
C VAL A 13 -2.77 -9.48 -22.79
N ILE A 14 -1.68 -10.24 -22.74
CA ILE A 14 -0.74 -10.23 -21.61
C ILE A 14 -0.09 -8.84 -21.45
N GLY A 15 0.30 -8.20 -22.54
CA GLY A 15 0.85 -6.83 -22.52
C GLY A 15 -0.14 -5.81 -21.95
N VAL A 16 -1.42 -5.89 -22.33
CA VAL A 16 -2.49 -5.03 -21.79
C VAL A 16 -2.68 -5.25 -20.29
N ILE A 17 -2.57 -6.49 -19.81
CA ILE A 17 -2.69 -6.82 -18.38
C ILE A 17 -1.50 -6.23 -17.60
N ILE A 18 -0.27 -6.38 -18.11
CA ILE A 18 0.94 -5.84 -17.46
C ILE A 18 0.88 -4.30 -17.38
N MET A 19 0.35 -3.64 -18.41
CA MET A 19 0.20 -2.17 -18.43
C MET A 19 -0.81 -1.63 -17.38
N ASN A 20 -1.73 -2.46 -16.89
CA ASN A 20 -2.70 -2.08 -15.85
C ASN A 20 -2.23 -2.50 -14.43
N TYR A 21 -0.94 -2.75 -14.23
CA TYR A 21 -0.41 -3.04 -12.90
C TYR A 21 -0.29 -1.74 -12.10
N ASP A 22 -1.36 -1.37 -11.40
CA ASP A 22 -1.29 -0.32 -10.40
C ASP A 22 -0.58 -0.90 -9.16
N LYS A 23 0.51 -0.25 -8.74
CA LYS A 23 1.25 -0.69 -7.56
C LYS A 23 0.41 -0.31 -6.34
N GLU A 24 -0.32 -1.26 -5.78
CA GLU A 24 -0.99 -1.03 -4.49
C GLU A 24 0.05 -0.60 -3.46
N THR A 25 -0.08 0.65 -3.01
CA THR A 25 0.84 1.25 -2.05
C THR A 25 0.31 0.91 -0.67
N GLU A 26 1.11 0.20 0.12
CA GLU A 26 0.74 -0.12 1.49
C GLU A 26 0.70 1.16 2.33
N VAL A 27 -0.43 1.38 3.01
CA VAL A 27 -0.68 2.56 3.85
C VAL A 27 -1.23 2.12 5.21
N ALA A 28 -0.99 2.93 6.23
CA ALA A 28 -1.72 2.82 7.49
C ALA A 28 -2.91 3.77 7.50
N VAL A 29 -4.05 3.27 8.02
CA VAL A 29 -5.22 4.10 8.33
C VAL A 29 -5.29 4.30 9.83
N ILE A 30 -5.14 5.54 10.28
CA ILE A 30 -5.30 5.91 11.68
C ILE A 30 -6.73 6.44 11.86
N SER A 31 -7.62 5.58 12.34
CA SER A 31 -9.01 5.95 12.62
C SER A 31 -9.16 6.60 13.98
N THR A 32 -9.77 7.79 13.99
CA THR A 32 -10.07 8.53 15.22
C THR A 32 -11.53 8.94 15.26
N LYS A 33 -11.98 9.45 16.41
CA LYS A 33 -13.32 10.06 16.51
C LYS A 33 -13.52 11.31 15.63
N HIS A 34 -12.45 11.84 15.05
CA HIS A 34 -12.45 13.03 14.19
C HIS A 34 -12.31 12.70 12.70
N GLY A 35 -12.25 11.42 12.35
CA GLY A 35 -12.06 10.93 10.98
C GLY A 35 -10.80 10.09 10.83
N ASP A 36 -10.60 9.65 9.59
CA ASP A 36 -9.48 8.79 9.20
C ASP A 36 -8.32 9.62 8.64
N MET A 37 -7.11 9.26 9.05
CA MET A 37 -5.87 9.77 8.47
C MET A 37 -5.17 8.63 7.74
N ILE A 38 -4.84 8.86 6.47
CA ILE A 38 -4.10 7.90 5.65
C ILE A 38 -2.63 8.30 5.68
N VAL A 39 -1.77 7.35 6.07
CA VAL A 39 -0.32 7.55 6.17
C VAL A 39 0.37 6.66 5.15
N GLU A 40 1.09 7.28 4.22
CA GLU A 40 1.96 6.60 3.26
C GLU A 40 3.32 6.27 3.90
N PHE A 41 3.87 5.11 3.55
CA PHE A 41 5.18 4.67 4.02
C PHE A 41 6.29 4.97 3.03
N TYR A 42 7.48 5.28 3.56
CA TYR A 42 8.71 5.47 2.77
C TYR A 42 9.77 4.42 3.14
N PRO A 43 9.56 3.13 2.79
CA PRO A 43 10.47 2.05 3.18
C PRO A 43 11.85 2.19 2.55
N ASP A 44 11.97 2.85 1.40
CA ASP A 44 13.25 3.09 0.73
C ASP A 44 14.13 4.11 1.50
N ILE A 45 13.51 4.98 2.31
CA ILE A 45 14.21 6.02 3.08
C ILE A 45 14.47 5.55 4.51
N ALA A 46 13.49 4.88 5.12
CA ALA A 46 13.51 4.53 6.55
C ALA A 46 12.98 3.10 6.81
N PRO A 47 13.63 2.05 6.26
CA PRO A 47 13.10 0.69 6.25
C PRO A 47 12.81 0.15 7.65
N MET A 48 13.76 0.34 8.58
CA MET A 48 13.63 -0.16 9.96
C MET A 48 12.52 0.56 10.75
N HIS A 49 12.26 1.83 10.46
CA HIS A 49 11.19 2.58 11.13
C HIS A 49 9.82 2.15 10.62
N VAL A 50 9.69 1.94 9.30
CA VAL A 50 8.47 1.40 8.70
C VAL A 50 8.18 0.01 9.27
N GLU A 51 9.17 -0.89 9.30
CA GLU A 51 9.03 -2.24 9.86
C GLU A 51 8.61 -2.22 11.32
N SER A 52 9.25 -1.40 12.16
CA SER A 52 8.89 -1.27 13.57
C SER A 52 7.48 -0.73 13.75
N PHE A 53 7.08 0.28 12.97
CA PHE A 53 5.74 0.86 13.04
C PHE A 53 4.68 -0.15 12.62
N VAL A 54 4.86 -0.82 11.47
CA VAL A 54 3.93 -1.83 10.95
C VAL A 54 3.78 -3.01 11.92
N THR A 55 4.88 -3.46 12.52
CA THR A 55 4.84 -4.51 13.57
C THR A 55 3.92 -4.10 14.72
N LEU A 56 4.12 -2.90 15.29
CA LEU A 56 3.30 -2.39 16.39
C LEU A 56 1.82 -2.20 16.01
N VAL A 57 1.55 -1.76 14.77
CA VAL A 57 0.18 -1.63 14.25
C VAL A 57 -0.50 -3.00 14.17
N ASN A 58 0.19 -4.02 13.65
CA ASN A 58 -0.33 -5.39 13.54
C ASN A 58 -0.59 -6.03 14.92
N GLU A 59 0.18 -5.64 15.93
CA GLU A 59 -0.03 -6.01 17.33
C GLU A 59 -1.11 -5.17 18.04
N GLN A 60 -1.82 -4.30 17.30
CA GLN A 60 -2.86 -3.40 17.82
C GLN A 60 -2.36 -2.43 18.92
N TYR A 61 -1.06 -2.18 18.99
CA TYR A 61 -0.42 -1.43 20.07
C TYR A 61 -0.98 0.00 20.24
N PHE A 62 -1.34 0.65 19.14
CA PHE A 62 -1.85 2.03 19.15
C PHE A 62 -3.37 2.14 19.41
N ASN A 63 -4.10 1.03 19.44
CA ASN A 63 -5.55 1.06 19.64
C ASN A 63 -5.90 1.61 21.03
N GLY A 64 -6.83 2.56 21.07
CA GLY A 64 -7.25 3.23 22.31
C GLY A 64 -6.26 4.25 22.87
N THR A 65 -5.11 4.47 22.21
CA THR A 65 -4.19 5.55 22.56
C THR A 65 -4.74 6.92 22.11
N SER A 66 -4.14 8.00 22.61
CA SER A 66 -4.52 9.37 22.24
C SER A 66 -3.31 10.22 21.91
N PHE A 67 -3.51 11.26 21.10
CA PHE A 67 -2.51 12.30 20.89
C PHE A 67 -2.42 13.17 22.14
N HIS A 68 -1.46 12.87 23.00
CA HIS A 68 -1.28 13.54 24.30
C HIS A 68 -0.76 14.99 24.18
N ARG A 69 -0.32 15.42 23.00
CA ARG A 69 0.23 16.76 22.75
C ARG A 69 -0.24 17.30 21.41
N VAL A 70 -0.79 18.52 21.43
CA VAL A 70 -1.19 19.30 20.25
C VAL A 70 -0.74 20.74 20.48
N ILE A 71 0.01 21.30 19.54
CA ILE A 71 0.42 22.71 19.52
C ILE A 71 -0.05 23.30 18.18
N PRO A 72 -0.95 24.28 18.18
CA PRO A 72 -1.42 24.95 16.98
C PRO A 72 -0.34 25.79 16.27
#